data_AF-A0A356EUR3-F1
#
_entry.id   AF-A0A356EUR3-F1
#
_cell.length_a   1.000
_cell.length_b   1.000
_cell.length_c   1.000
_cell.angle_alpha   90.00
_cell.angle_beta   90.00
_cell.angle_gamma   90.00
#
_symmetry.space_group_name_H-M   'P 1'
#
loop_
_entity.id
_entity.type
_entity.pdbx_description
1 polymer ?
#
loop_
_entity_poly.entity_id
_entity_poly.type
_entity_poly.pdbx_seq_one_letter_code
_entity_poly.pdbx_strand_id
1 'polypeptide(L)' 'MAANWGIPSAAGLASGDFNGDGKVNAVDASILAANWGYGVSAAESTAVPEPTAAVLLIGVFLGLVVSRRR' A
#
# COMPACT_ATOMS: atom_id res chain seq x y z
N MET A 1 9.81 4.14 -12.14
CA MET A 1 11.13 3.48 -12.13
C MET A 1 11.63 3.02 -13.50
N ALA A 2 10.79 2.55 -14.44
CA ALA A 2 11.27 2.05 -15.74
C ALA A 2 11.96 3.10 -16.64
N ALA A 3 11.69 4.40 -16.43
CA ALA A 3 12.21 5.48 -17.27
C ALA A 3 13.73 5.73 -17.14
N ASN A 4 14.37 5.27 -16.06
CA ASN A 4 15.79 5.55 -15.77
C ASN A 4 16.70 4.34 -16.01
N TRP A 5 16.14 3.22 -16.48
CA TRP A 5 16.89 1.96 -16.61
C TRP A 5 18.00 2.07 -17.66
N GLY A 6 19.25 1.77 -17.25
CA GLY A 6 20.40 1.79 -18.15
C GLY A 6 20.88 3.18 -18.59
N ILE A 7 20.27 4.26 -18.09
CA ILE A 7 20.74 5.63 -18.34
C ILE A 7 21.68 6.05 -17.20
N PRO A 8 22.88 6.60 -17.48
CA PRO A 8 23.73 7.20 -16.46
C PRO A 8 22.94 8.34 -15.82
N SER A 9 22.42 8.06 -14.64
CA SER A 9 21.53 8.97 -13.94
C SER A 9 22.44 9.73 -12.98
N ALA A 10 22.54 11.05 -13.12
CA ALA A 10 23.27 11.91 -12.17
C ALA A 10 22.57 11.97 -10.79
N ALA A 11 21.87 10.91 -10.41
CA ALA A 11 20.59 11.03 -9.75
C ALA A 11 20.53 10.01 -8.63
N GLY A 12 20.83 10.48 -7.42
CA GLY A 12 20.83 9.67 -6.21
C GLY A 12 19.47 9.05 -5.90
N LEU A 13 19.39 8.34 -4.77
CA LEU A 13 18.27 7.54 -4.24
C LEU A 13 16.88 7.74 -4.88
N ALA A 14 16.38 8.97 -5.01
CA ALA A 14 15.09 9.29 -5.62
C ALA A 14 14.93 8.81 -7.09
N SER A 15 16.02 8.58 -7.81
CA SER A 15 16.01 8.19 -9.22
C SER A 15 16.27 6.70 -9.45
N GLY A 16 16.56 5.95 -8.39
CA GLY A 16 16.78 4.51 -8.43
C GLY A 16 18.25 4.08 -8.41
N ASP A 17 19.20 5.00 -8.26
CA ASP A 17 20.60 4.69 -7.94
C ASP A 17 20.71 4.52 -6.42
N PHE A 18 20.66 3.27 -5.99
CA PHE A 18 20.66 2.92 -4.57
C PHE A 18 22.07 2.67 -4.03
N ASN A 19 23.06 2.44 -4.90
CA ASN A 19 24.45 2.23 -4.50
C ASN A 19 25.35 3.48 -4.69
N GLY A 20 24.84 4.53 -5.34
CA GLY A 20 25.52 5.80 -5.59
C GLY A 20 26.57 5.77 -6.71
N ASP A 21 26.52 4.79 -7.61
CA ASP A 21 27.52 4.62 -8.68
C ASP A 21 27.20 5.41 -9.96
N GLY A 22 26.11 6.17 -9.96
CA GLY A 22 25.65 6.99 -11.08
C GLY A 22 24.98 6.18 -12.20
N LYS A 23 24.65 4.91 -11.96
CA LYS A 23 23.95 4.03 -12.90
C LYS A 23 22.75 3.41 -12.19
N VAL A 24 21.70 3.15 -12.96
CA VAL A 24 20.55 2.37 -12.48
C VAL A 24 20.55 1.04 -13.22
N ASN A 25 20.88 -0.03 -12.50
CA ASN A 25 21.04 -1.37 -13.08
C ASN A 25 20.58 -2.50 -12.14
N ALA A 26 20.94 -3.74 -12.46
CA ALA A 26 20.55 -4.93 -11.69
C ALA A 26 21.04 -4.90 -10.23
N VAL A 27 22.15 -4.23 -9.95
CA VAL A 27 22.68 -4.04 -8.60
C VAL A 27 21.69 -3.23 -7.77
N ASP A 28 21.19 -2.10 -8.27
CA ASP A 28 20.18 -1.30 -7.58
C ASP A 28 18.88 -2.07 -7.36
N ALA A 29 18.44 -2.83 -8.38
CA ALA A 29 17.27 -3.69 -8.26
C ALA A 29 17.44 -4.74 -7.14
N SER A 30 18.64 -5.30 -6.98
CA SER A 30 18.95 -6.25 -5.91
C SER A 30 18.95 -5.62 -4.51
N ILE A 31 19.40 -4.36 -4.40
CA ILE A 31 19.32 -3.59 -3.14
C ILE A 31 17.86 -3.34 -2.78
N LEU A 32 17.02 -2.94 -3.75
CA LEU A 32 15.59 -2.77 -3.52
C LEU A 32 14.92 -4.07 -3.09
N ALA A 33 15.24 -5.19 -3.75
CA ALA A 33 14.70 -6.49 -3.41
C ALA A 33 15.13 -6.93 -2.00
N ALA A 34 16.38 -6.71 -1.62
CA ALA A 34 16.89 -7.04 -0.28
C ALA A 34 16.24 -6.22 0.83
N ASN A 35 15.77 -5.01 0.52
CA ASN A 35 15.09 -4.12 1.46
C ASN A 35 13.56 -4.12 1.30
N TRP A 36 13.01 -5.04 0.50
CA TRP A 36 11.57 -5.08 0.29
C TRP A 36 10.83 -5.36 1.61
N GLY A 37 9.92 -4.46 1.98
CA GLY A 37 9.19 -4.56 3.25
C GLY A 37 9.96 -4.08 4.49
N TYR A 38 11.18 -3.55 4.33
CA TYR A 38 11.90 -2.94 5.44
C TYR A 38 11.13 -1.73 6.00
N GLY A 39 10.97 -1.66 7.31
CA GLY A 39 10.22 -0.58 7.98
C GLY A 39 8.69 -0.68 7.87
N VAL A 40 8.16 -1.72 7.20
CA VAL A 40 6.74 -2.05 7.30
C VAL A 40 6.54 -2.75 8.65
N SER A 41 6.29 -1.98 9.71
CA SER A 41 5.46 -2.50 10.80
C SER A 41 4.18 -2.96 10.13
N ALA A 42 3.83 -4.25 10.28
CA ALA A 42 2.55 -4.74 9.80
C ALA A 42 1.47 -3.82 10.37
N ALA A 43 1.01 -2.87 9.56
CA ALA A 43 -0.21 -2.16 9.84
C ALA A 43 -1.22 -3.28 9.77
N GLU A 44 -1.61 -3.79 10.93
CA GLU A 44 -2.75 -4.68 11.03
C GLU A 44 -3.82 -4.03 10.19
N SER A 45 -4.41 -4.80 9.27
CA SER A 45 -5.48 -4.33 8.41
C SER A 45 -6.58 -3.81 9.33
N THR A 46 -6.57 -2.51 9.63
CA THR A 46 -7.62 -1.88 10.41
C THR A 46 -8.85 -2.10 9.58
N ALA A 47 -9.77 -2.94 10.06
CA ALA A 47 -10.97 -3.30 9.33
C ALA A 47 -11.64 -2.01 8.88
N VAL A 48 -11.52 -1.70 7.59
CA VAL A 48 -12.18 -0.55 6.99
C VAL A 48 -13.65 -0.91 7.03
N PRO A 49 -14.49 -0.19 7.80
CA PRO A 49 -15.90 -0.54 7.89
C PRO A 49 -16.49 -0.45 6.49
N GLU A 50 -16.84 -1.60 5.91
CA GLU A 50 -17.43 -1.60 4.58
C GLU A 50 -18.76 -0.84 4.61
N PRO A 51 -19.11 -0.09 3.53
CA PRO A 51 -20.35 0.68 3.48
C PRO A 51 -21.61 -0.17 3.72
N THR A 52 -21.52 -1.48 3.46
CA THR A 52 -22.58 -2.47 3.70
C THR A 52 -22.81 -2.76 5.19
N ALA A 53 -21.81 -2.61 6.04
CA ALA A 53 -21.96 -2.79 7.49
C ALA A 53 -22.92 -1.76 8.08
N ALA A 54 -22.85 -0.50 7.61
CA ALA A 54 -23.79 0.55 8.01
C ALA A 54 -25.23 0.25 7.53
N VAL A 55 -25.37 -0.21 6.28
CA VAL A 55 -26.69 -0.56 5.71
C VAL A 55 -27.32 -1.74 6.45
N LEU A 56 -26.53 -2.77 6.80
CA LEU A 56 -27.00 -3.91 7.59
C LEU A 56 -27.49 -3.47 8.97
N LEU A 57 -26.74 -2.61 9.66
CA LEU A 57 -27.14 -2.10 10.98
C LEU A 57 -28.45 -1.30 10.91
N ILE A 58 -28.61 -0.44 9.89
CA ILE A 58 -29.83 0.33 9.67
C ILE A 58 -31.01 -0.60 9.36
N GLY A 59 -30.81 -1.59 8.48
CA GLY A 59 -31.83 -2.57 8.13
C GLY A 59 -32.30 -3.40 9.34
N VAL A 60 -31.38 -3.84 10.19
CA VAL A 60 -31.69 -4.53 11.45
C VAL A 60 -32.48 -3.62 12.39
N PHE A 61 -32.04 -2.37 12.56
CA PHE A 61 -32.72 -1.42 13.43
C PHE A 61 -34.16 -1.13 12.98
N LEU A 62 -34.37 -0.93 11.67
CA LEU A 62 -35.68 -0.73 11.09
C LEU A 62 -36.55 -2.00 11.22
N GLY A 63 -35.98 -3.19 10.98
CA GLY A 63 -36.67 -4.46 11.18
C GLY A 63 -37.16 -4.66 12.61
N LEU A 64 -36.33 -4.31 13.60
CA LEU A 64 -36.68 -4.38 15.03
C LEU A 64 -37.76 -3.35 15.42
N VAL A 65 -37.75 -2.15 14.85
CA VAL A 65 -38.79 -1.14 15.11
C VAL A 65 -40.13 -1.56 14.50
N VAL A 66 -40.12 -2.17 13.31
CA VAL A 66 -41.34 -2.65 12.65
C VAL A 66 -41.90 -3.89 13.34
N SER A 67 -41.05 -4.82 13.80
CA SER A 67 -41.49 -6.02 14.51
C SER A 67 -42.08 -5.74 15.89
N ARG A 68 -41.67 -4.63 16.53
CA ARG A 68 -42.24 -4.17 17.82
C ARG A 68 -43.61 -3.50 17.71
N ARG A 69 -44.07 -3.19 16.49
CA ARG A 69 -45.37 -2.54 16.22
C ARG A 69 -46.42 -3.51 15.69
N ARG A 70 -46.06 -4.77 15.50
CA ARG A 70 -46.97 -5.89 15.23
C ARG A 70 -47.23 -6.64 16.53
#